data_AF-A0A2M6X5D3-F1
#
_entry.id   AF-A0A2M6X5D3-F1
#
_cell.length_a   1.000
_cell.length_b   1.000
_cell.length_c   1.000
_cell.angle_alpha   90.00
_cell.angle_beta   90.00
_cell.angle_gamma   90.00
#
_symmetry.space_group_name_H-M   'P 1'
#
loop_
_entity.id
_entity.type
_entity.pdbx_description
1 polymer ?
#
loop_
_entity_poly.entity_id
_entity_poly.type
_entity_poly.pdbx_seq_one_letter_code
_entity_poly.pdbx_strand_id
1 'polypeptide(L)'
;MEKGFNTDVTSNGIRYHVQTEDWGTAKGFIATTVFRGGAVLRTYKRSYAQITEDIGYRTPSQVLRLVMREQHQKILDLLLSGQELSGNDTM
;
A
#
# COMPACT_ATOMS: atom_id res chain seq x y z
N MET A 1 2.76 14.91 11.14
CA MET A 1 2.95 13.49 10.82
C MET A 1 1.67 12.99 10.21
N GLU A 2 1.67 12.88 8.89
CA GLU A 2 0.47 12.57 8.14
C GLU A 2 0.20 11.05 8.28
N LYS A 3 -0.82 10.70 9.06
CA LYS A 3 -1.14 9.31 9.43
C LYS A 3 -1.37 8.49 8.15
N GLY A 4 -0.77 7.29 8.08
CA GLY A 4 -0.97 6.34 6.98
C GLY A 4 -2.43 5.91 6.83
N PHE A 5 -2.71 5.03 5.86
CA PHE A 5 -4.05 4.47 5.65
C PHE A 5 -4.17 3.11 6.33
N ASN A 6 -5.20 2.93 7.17
CA ASN A 6 -5.44 1.69 7.90
C ASN A 6 -6.89 1.25 7.70
N THR A 7 -7.10 0.00 7.28
CA THR A 7 -8.43 -0.56 7.05
C THR A 7 -8.47 -2.03 7.48
N ASP A 8 -9.46 -2.37 8.30
CA ASP A 8 -9.85 -3.76 8.52
C ASP A 8 -10.85 -4.18 7.44
N VAL A 9 -10.60 -5.31 6.78
CA VAL A 9 -11.45 -5.84 5.72
C VAL A 9 -11.69 -7.33 5.90
N THR A 10 -12.91 -7.77 5.67
CA THR A 10 -13.27 -9.20 5.67
C THR A 10 -13.57 -9.64 4.25
N SER A 11 -12.88 -10.68 3.78
CA SER A 11 -13.12 -11.30 2.47
C SER A 11 -13.21 -12.82 2.64
N ASN A 12 -14.28 -13.43 2.10
CA ASN A 12 -14.55 -14.87 2.22
C ASN A 12 -14.46 -15.41 3.67
N GLY A 13 -14.94 -14.62 4.64
CA GLY A 13 -14.90 -14.98 6.07
C GLY A 13 -13.52 -14.83 6.74
N ILE A 14 -12.50 -14.38 6.01
CA ILE A 14 -11.16 -14.13 6.54
C ILE A 14 -11.01 -12.63 6.80
N ARG A 15 -10.61 -12.26 8.01
CA ARG A 15 -10.31 -10.86 8.39
C ARG A 15 -8.84 -10.54 8.12
N TYR A 16 -8.63 -9.41 7.44
CA TYR A 16 -7.34 -8.82 7.15
C TYR A 16 -7.26 -7.42 7.75
N HIS A 17 -6.04 -6.99 8.05
CA HIS A 17 -5.72 -5.60 8.35
C HIS A 17 -4.75 -5.09 7.30
N VAL A 18 -5.07 -3.98 6.66
CA VAL A 18 -4.25 -3.36 5.61
C VAL A 18 -3.74 -2.02 6.11
N GLN A 19 -2.43 -1.82 6.11
CA GLN A 19 -1.76 -0.60 6.57
C GLN A 19 -0.84 -0.07 5.47
N THR A 20 -0.97 1.21 5.11
CA THR A 20 -0.11 1.87 4.12
C THR A 20 0.62 3.05 4.74
N GLU A 21 1.94 3.04 4.63
CA GLU A 21 2.84 4.01 5.24
C GLU A 21 3.82 4.61 4.24
N ASP A 22 4.18 5.87 4.47
CA ASP A 22 5.37 6.46 3.89
C ASP A 22 6.56 6.14 4.80
N TRP A 23 7.53 5.39 4.28
CA TRP A 23 8.74 5.02 5.03
C TRP A 23 9.82 6.12 5.02
N GLY A 24 9.51 7.28 4.43
CA GLY A 24 10.34 8.47 4.41
C GLY A 24 11.50 8.37 3.42
N THR A 25 12.14 9.52 3.18
CA THR A 25 13.20 9.68 2.16
C THR A 25 14.42 8.79 2.38
N ALA A 26 14.73 8.42 3.63
CA ALA A 26 15.87 7.55 3.94
C ALA A 26 15.70 6.13 3.35
N LYS A 27 14.46 5.62 3.33
CA LYS A 27 14.13 4.34 2.69
C LYS A 27 13.62 4.54 1.26
N GLY A 28 12.92 5.63 1.00
CA GLY A 28 12.41 6.01 -0.32
C GLY A 28 11.26 5.14 -0.83
N PHE A 29 10.40 4.64 0.06
CA PHE A 29 9.29 3.75 -0.30
C PHE A 29 7.96 4.17 0.34
N ILE A 30 6.88 3.97 -0.41
CA ILE A 30 5.55 3.75 0.13
C ILE A 30 5.35 2.24 0.31
N ALA A 31 4.92 1.82 1.49
CA ALA A 31 4.72 0.40 1.81
C ALA A 31 3.28 0.11 2.25
N THR A 32 2.63 -0.87 1.63
CA THR A 32 1.34 -1.43 2.11
C THR A 32 1.59 -2.82 2.69
N THR A 33 1.29 -3.01 3.96
CA THR A 33 1.41 -4.30 4.66
C THR A 33 0.02 -4.88 4.92
N VAL A 34 -0.16 -6.15 4.57
CA VAL A 34 -1.37 -6.93 4.84
C VAL A 34 -1.08 -7.88 5.98
N PHE A 35 -1.90 -7.82 7.02
CA PHE A 35 -1.83 -8.69 8.18
C PHE A 35 -3.04 -9.62 8.27
N ARG A 36 -2.84 -10.78 8.89
CA ARG A 36 -3.90 -11.70 9.31
C ARG A 36 -3.55 -12.26 10.69
N GLY A 37 -4.43 -12.07 11.67
CA GLY A 37 -4.19 -12.53 13.05
C GLY A 37 -2.90 -11.95 13.67
N GLY A 38 -2.47 -10.76 13.25
CA GLY A 38 -1.23 -10.12 13.72
C GLY A 38 0.04 -10.52 12.96
N ALA A 39 0.00 -11.55 12.12
CA ALA A 39 1.13 -11.92 11.27
C ALA A 39 1.12 -11.13 9.95
N VAL A 40 2.30 -10.71 9.48
CA VAL A 40 2.46 -10.13 8.15
C VAL A 40 2.28 -11.24 7.12
N LEU A 41 1.27 -11.11 6.26
CA LEU A 41 1.10 -11.97 5.10
C LEU A 41 1.93 -11.47 3.92
N ARG A 42 1.96 -10.15 3.72
CA ARG A 42 2.61 -9.53 2.56
C ARG A 42 2.92 -8.06 2.79
N THR A 43 3.97 -7.58 2.16
CA THR A 43 4.28 -6.15 2.05
C THR A 43 4.52 -5.79 0.59
N TYR A 44 3.75 -4.83 0.08
CA TYR A 44 3.92 -4.22 -1.23
C TYR A 44 4.70 -2.92 -1.08
N LYS A 45 5.72 -2.72 -1.92
CA LYS A 45 6.53 -1.50 -1.88
C LYS A 45 6.53 -0.84 -3.25
N ARG A 46 6.46 0.49 -3.25
CA ARG A 46 6.66 1.32 -4.44
C ARG A 46 7.69 2.39 -4.12
N SER A 47 8.75 2.47 -4.90
CA SER A 47 9.84 3.41 -4.67
C SER A 47 9.45 4.83 -5.10
N TYR A 48 10.05 5.83 -4.46
CA TYR A 48 9.86 7.23 -4.87
C TYR A 48 10.28 7.48 -6.32
N ALA A 49 11.31 6.76 -6.81
CA ALA A 49 11.78 6.90 -8.20
C ALA A 49 10.68 6.53 -9.21
N GLN A 50 10.06 5.36 -9.03
CA GLN A 50 8.92 4.92 -9.85
C GLN A 50 7.76 5.92 -9.75
N ILE A 51 7.50 6.41 -8.54
CA ILE A 51 6.45 7.42 -8.33
C ILE A 51 6.75 8.69 -9.10
N THR A 52 7.98 9.22 -9.05
CA THR A 52 8.32 10.47 -9.76
C THR A 52 8.22 10.37 -11.28
N GLU A 53 8.53 9.20 -11.84
CA GLU A 53 8.40 8.93 -13.28
C GLU A 53 6.92 9.00 -13.74
N ASP A 54 5.99 8.51 -12.92
CA ASP A 54 4.59 8.32 -13.32
C ASP A 54 3.72 9.59 -13.34
N ILE A 55 4.10 10.66 -12.62
CA ILE A 55 3.17 11.77 -12.29
C ILE A 55 3.67 13.18 -12.64
N GLY A 56 4.93 13.34 -13.04
CA GLY A 56 5.50 14.65 -13.38
C GLY A 56 5.54 15.63 -12.19
N TYR A 57 6.19 16.78 -12.35
CA TYR A 57 6.60 17.74 -11.30
C TYR A 57 5.47 18.37 -10.44
N ARG A 58 4.72 17.59 -9.66
CA ARG A 58 3.82 18.06 -8.60
C ARG A 58 4.53 18.12 -7.23
N THR A 59 3.94 18.83 -6.27
CA THR A 59 4.46 18.91 -4.90
C THR A 59 4.55 17.51 -4.26
N PRO A 60 5.72 17.08 -3.75
CA PRO A 60 5.96 15.69 -3.34
C PRO A 60 4.99 15.15 -2.27
N SER A 61 4.53 15.97 -1.33
CA SER A 61 3.67 15.51 -0.23
C SER A 61 2.26 15.12 -0.67
N GLN A 62 1.61 15.94 -1.51
CA GLN A 62 0.28 15.65 -2.04
C GLN A 62 0.30 14.45 -2.98
N VAL A 63 1.39 14.34 -3.75
CA VAL A 63 1.71 13.19 -4.59
C VAL A 63 1.80 11.91 -3.78
N LEU A 64 2.65 11.89 -2.75
CA LEU A 64 2.87 10.70 -1.94
C LEU A 64 1.55 10.25 -1.29
N ARG A 65 0.77 11.20 -0.76
CA ARG A 65 -0.55 10.90 -0.19
C ARG A 65 -1.52 10.30 -1.23
N LEU A 66 -1.54 10.80 -2.46
CA LEU A 66 -2.38 10.26 -3.52
C LEU A 66 -1.96 8.82 -3.87
N VAL A 67 -0.66 8.60 -4.09
CA VAL A 67 -0.14 7.27 -4.40
C VAL A 67 -0.39 6.29 -3.26
N MET A 68 -0.20 6.71 -2.00
CA MET A 68 -0.52 5.90 -0.84
C MET A 68 -1.99 5.47 -0.85
N ARG A 69 -2.92 6.40 -1.16
CA ARG A 69 -4.36 6.09 -1.23
C ARG A 69 -4.67 5.12 -2.36
N GLU A 70 -4.13 5.34 -3.54
CA GLU A 70 -4.34 4.47 -4.72
C GLU A 70 -3.80 3.06 -4.46
N GLN A 71 -2.58 2.96 -3.94
CA GLN A 71 -1.98 1.68 -3.58
C GLN A 71 -2.80 0.98 -2.49
N HIS A 72 -3.27 1.71 -1.47
CA HIS A 72 -4.11 1.15 -0.41
C HIS A 72 -5.41 0.58 -0.97
N GLN A 73 -6.12 1.36 -1.79
CA GLN A 73 -7.39 0.94 -2.39
C GLN A 73 -7.21 -0.28 -3.30
N LYS A 74 -6.16 -0.30 -4.13
CA LYS A 74 -5.86 -1.44 -5.00
C LYS A 74 -5.66 -2.75 -4.21
N ILE A 75 -5.03 -2.69 -3.04
CA ILE A 75 -4.86 -3.87 -2.18
C ILE A 75 -6.19 -4.30 -1.54
N LEU A 76 -7.04 -3.35 -1.13
CA LEU A 76 -8.38 -3.68 -0.64
C LEU A 76 -9.21 -4.37 -1.73
N ASP A 77 -9.20 -3.83 -2.95
CA ASP A 77 -9.94 -4.39 -4.09
C ASP A 77 -9.47 -5.81 -4.42
N LEU A 78 -8.14 -6.04 -4.38
CA LEU A 78 -7.55 -7.37 -4.59
C LEU A 78 -7.97 -8.37 -3.50
N LEU A 79 -8.02 -7.94 -2.24
CA LEU A 79 -8.50 -8.80 -1.15
C LEU A 79 -10.00 -9.10 -1.31
N LEU A 80 -10.81 -8.11 -1.66
CA LEU A 80 -12.26 -8.24 -1.81
C LEU A 80 -12.66 -9.06 -3.03
N SER A 81 -11.86 -9.07 -4.10
CA SER A 81 -12.09 -9.92 -5.27
C SER A 81 -11.82 -11.41 -5.00
N GLY A 82 -11.22 -11.73 -3.85
CA GLY A 82 -10.82 -13.10 -3.49
C GLY A 82 -9.61 -13.60 -4.28
N GLN A 83 -8.93 -12.72 -5.00
CA GLN A 83 -7.69 -13.06 -5.68
C GLN A 83 -6.60 -13.38 -4.64
N GLU A 84 -5.81 -14.42 -4.90
CA GLU A 84 -4.70 -14.73 -4.01
C GLU A 84 -3.71 -13.57 -3.97
N LEU A 85 -3.16 -13.34 -2.78
CA LEU A 85 -1.93 -12.58 -2.61
C LEU A 85 -0.78 -13.43 -3.19
N SER A 86 -0.76 -13.66 -4.50
CA SER A 86 0.29 -14.35 -5.25
C SER A 86 0.84 -13.40 -6.32
N GLY A 87 2.17 -13.33 -6.43
CA GLY A 87 2.86 -12.34 -7.26
C GLY A 87 4.13 -11.83 -6.60
N ASN A 88 5.21 -11.70 -7.36
CA ASN A 88 6.52 -11.26 -6.88
C ASN A 88 6.72 -9.82 -7.35
N ASP A 89 5.81 -8.93 -6.97
CA ASP A 89 5.60 -7.72 -7.77
C ASP A 89 5.92 -6.48 -6.96
N THR A 90 7.13 -5.99 -7.19
CA THR A 90 7.39 -4.55 -7.25
C THR A 90 6.31 -3.95 -8.16
N MET A 91 5.41 -3.13 -7.60
CA MET A 91 4.50 -2.29 -8.41
C MET A 91 5.26 -1.10 -8.97
#